data_AF-A0A4Y8QZX6-F1
#
_entry.id   AF-A0A4Y8QZX6-F1
#
_cell.length_a   1.000
_cell.length_b   1.000
_cell.length_c   1.000
_cell.angle_alpha   90.00
_cell.angle_beta   90.00
_cell.angle_gamma   90.00
#
_symmetry.space_group_name_H-M   'P 1'
#
loop_
_entity.id
_entity.type
_entity.pdbx_description
1 polymer ?
#
loop_
_entity_poly.entity_id
_entity_poly.type
_entity_poly.pdbx_seq_one_letter_code
_entity_poly.pdbx_strand_id
1 'polypeptide(L)'
;MPPTPGPAAAPPPAAVPPAGPAAAPSAGTPYPPVPQAAAGGPSAPAPRRAPHAHAVPGPDGPSTGSRVVAAVVALLAVAGAWLVWRFFVDTFAGQMLERAAFDGAVTGQGELWAVAEPVLDTVSVAFVVGGLGAAMGIALLRRRWGLAVQVAFLVVGANVTTQLVKHSLLGREELIGGWHWENSLPSGHTTVAGSVAAALLLVVPRGARALVAVLGGAYTAATGVSTLVGQWHRPSDVVAAVLVVLAWAALVCVFTPRSSLDPGAGPTPGSTVTAVLLLLGAAAAGVGALLALRATPATWGTTAAQEMTAYAGGVAGVLAVTAAAFAVLLLVRQSTARPDPRPVRG
;
A
#
# COMPACT_ATOMS: atom_id res chain seq x y z
N MET A 1 -7.14 39.91 67.99
CA MET A 1 -6.94 41.15 67.21
C MET A 1 -6.00 40.85 66.05
N PRO A 2 -6.17 41.38 64.82
CA PRO A 2 -7.33 41.94 64.11
C PRO A 2 -7.76 41.04 62.91
N PRO A 3 -8.84 41.34 62.16
CA PRO A 3 -9.40 40.48 61.11
C PRO A 3 -8.73 40.62 59.72
N THR A 4 -9.03 39.63 58.87
CA THR A 4 -8.65 39.42 57.46
C THR A 4 -8.72 40.63 56.51
N PRO A 5 -7.82 40.73 55.51
CA PRO A 5 -8.12 41.34 54.21
C PRO A 5 -8.51 40.25 53.19
N GLY A 6 -9.69 40.42 52.58
CA GLY A 6 -10.25 39.51 51.58
C GLY A 6 -9.58 39.57 50.20
N PRO A 7 -9.97 38.69 49.27
CA PRO A 7 -9.35 38.54 47.96
C PRO A 7 -9.59 39.75 47.05
N ALA A 8 -8.55 40.13 46.31
CA ALA A 8 -8.55 41.22 45.35
C ALA A 8 -9.56 40.99 44.22
N ALA A 9 -10.43 41.99 44.00
CA ALA A 9 -11.47 41.97 43.00
C ALA A 9 -10.91 42.06 41.57
N ALA A 10 -11.46 41.23 40.67
CA ALA A 10 -11.22 41.30 39.24
C ALA A 10 -11.86 42.55 38.62
N PRO A 11 -11.26 43.14 37.58
CA PRO A 11 -11.84 44.28 36.88
C PRO A 11 -13.14 43.89 36.14
N PRO A 12 -14.13 44.80 36.08
CA PRO A 12 -15.43 44.52 35.49
C PRO A 12 -15.39 44.38 33.96
N PRO A 13 -16.28 43.56 33.37
CA PRO A 13 -16.37 43.39 31.92
C PRO A 13 -16.90 44.66 31.23
N ALA A 14 -16.39 44.90 30.02
CA ALA A 14 -16.84 45.99 29.15
C ALA A 14 -18.34 45.86 28.81
N ALA A 15 -19.06 46.98 28.95
CA ALA A 15 -20.49 47.07 28.76
C ALA A 15 -20.90 46.87 27.29
N VAL A 16 -21.87 45.98 27.07
CA VAL A 16 -22.61 45.79 25.83
C VAL A 16 -23.65 46.92 25.71
N PRO A 17 -23.75 47.64 24.58
CA PRO A 17 -24.79 48.64 24.39
C PRO A 17 -26.18 47.99 24.27
N PRO A 18 -27.24 48.62 24.80
CA PRO A 18 -28.57 48.03 24.89
C PRO A 18 -29.27 47.88 23.53
N ALA A 19 -30.04 46.79 23.41
CA ALA A 19 -31.01 46.58 22.35
C ALA A 19 -32.08 47.69 22.38
N GLY A 20 -32.22 48.39 21.26
CA GLY A 20 -33.28 49.38 21.07
C GLY A 20 -34.67 48.73 21.04
N PRO A 21 -35.72 49.42 21.50
CA PRO A 21 -37.07 48.86 21.59
C PRO A 21 -37.69 48.62 20.21
N ALA A 22 -38.44 47.52 20.13
CA ALA A 22 -39.25 47.12 19.00
C ALA A 22 -40.34 48.16 18.70
N ALA A 23 -40.36 48.67 17.47
CA ALA A 23 -41.44 49.50 16.96
C ALA A 23 -42.59 48.62 16.42
N ALA A 24 -43.79 48.89 16.91
CA ALA A 24 -45.07 48.31 16.48
C ALA A 24 -45.51 48.89 15.10
N PRO A 25 -46.53 48.29 14.44
CA PRO A 25 -46.69 48.33 12.98
C PRO A 25 -47.41 49.59 12.50
N SER A 26 -46.92 50.20 11.42
CA SER A 26 -47.62 51.24 10.67
C SER A 26 -48.38 50.65 9.48
N ALA A 27 -49.66 51.04 9.39
CA ALA A 27 -50.63 50.58 8.42
C ALA A 27 -50.45 51.23 7.02
N GLY A 28 -50.57 50.38 5.99
CA GLY A 28 -51.30 50.60 4.73
C GLY A 28 -51.01 51.85 3.88
N THR A 29 -50.44 51.64 2.69
CA THR A 29 -50.83 52.30 1.41
C THR A 29 -50.24 51.52 0.22
N PRO A 30 -50.76 51.63 -1.02
CA PRO A 30 -51.40 50.52 -1.72
C PRO A 30 -50.53 49.90 -2.83
N TYR A 31 -50.90 48.67 -3.22
CA TYR A 31 -50.37 47.95 -4.38
C TYR A 31 -50.40 48.81 -5.66
N PRO A 32 -49.29 48.90 -6.43
CA PRO A 32 -49.37 49.29 -7.82
C PRO A 32 -50.01 48.16 -8.67
N PRO A 33 -50.67 48.50 -9.78
CA PRO A 33 -51.62 47.64 -10.47
C PRO A 33 -50.97 46.46 -11.20
N VAL A 34 -51.70 45.34 -11.21
CA VAL A 34 -51.43 44.17 -12.06
C VAL A 34 -51.54 44.61 -13.53
N PRO A 35 -50.50 44.44 -14.37
CA PRO A 35 -50.65 44.68 -15.80
C PRO A 35 -51.63 43.66 -16.40
N GLN A 36 -52.80 44.16 -16.83
CA GLN A 36 -53.71 43.39 -17.66
C GLN A 36 -53.02 43.05 -18.99
N ALA A 37 -53.11 41.78 -19.36
CA ALA A 37 -52.58 41.24 -20.59
C ALA A 37 -53.17 41.97 -21.81
N ALA A 38 -52.33 42.74 -22.50
CA ALA A 38 -52.61 43.19 -23.85
C ALA A 38 -52.52 41.98 -24.79
N ALA A 39 -53.64 41.64 -25.40
CA ALA A 39 -53.73 40.66 -26.46
C ALA A 39 -52.97 41.16 -27.72
N GLY A 40 -52.24 40.24 -28.36
CA GLY A 40 -51.95 40.30 -29.80
C GLY A 40 -50.64 40.98 -30.22
N GLY A 41 -49.52 40.28 -30.08
CA GLY A 41 -48.29 40.51 -30.86
C GLY A 41 -47.52 39.20 -31.04
N PRO A 42 -46.95 38.88 -32.22
CA PRO A 42 -46.21 37.65 -32.40
C PRO A 42 -44.97 37.66 -31.51
N SER A 43 -44.99 36.81 -30.47
CA SER A 43 -43.85 36.60 -29.59
C SER A 43 -42.79 35.82 -30.37
N ALA A 44 -41.60 36.39 -30.52
CA ALA A 44 -40.46 35.66 -31.05
C ALA A 44 -40.24 34.39 -30.19
N PRO A 45 -40.04 33.21 -30.78
CA PRO A 45 -39.85 32.00 -30.01
C PRO A 45 -38.59 32.14 -29.16
N ALA A 46 -38.72 31.93 -27.85
CA ALA A 46 -37.59 31.84 -26.94
C ALA A 46 -36.58 30.83 -27.50
N PRO A 47 -35.26 31.10 -27.45
CA PRO A 47 -34.27 30.16 -27.95
C PRO A 47 -34.44 28.85 -27.21
N ARG A 48 -34.87 27.80 -27.93
CA ARG A 48 -34.91 26.44 -27.40
C ARG A 48 -33.50 26.15 -26.88
N ARG A 49 -33.37 25.96 -25.57
CA ARG A 49 -32.16 25.38 -24.97
C ARG A 49 -31.89 24.11 -25.77
N ALA A 50 -30.80 24.10 -26.54
CA ALA A 50 -30.41 22.91 -27.28
C ALA A 50 -30.41 21.74 -26.27
N PRO A 51 -31.01 20.59 -26.59
CA PRO A 51 -30.87 19.43 -25.73
C PRO A 51 -29.38 19.26 -25.50
N HIS A 52 -28.95 19.26 -24.23
CA HIS A 52 -27.58 18.96 -23.88
C HIS A 52 -27.23 17.70 -24.66
N ALA A 53 -26.35 17.84 -25.66
CA ALA A 53 -25.89 16.70 -26.41
C ALA A 53 -25.46 15.69 -25.35
N HIS A 54 -26.13 14.54 -25.30
CA HIS A 54 -25.71 13.44 -24.46
C HIS A 54 -24.26 13.18 -24.88
N ALA A 55 -23.31 13.70 -24.10
CA ALA A 55 -21.92 13.45 -24.32
C ALA A 55 -21.80 11.92 -24.30
N VAL A 56 -21.47 11.35 -25.46
CA VAL A 56 -21.21 9.92 -25.57
C VAL A 56 -20.16 9.63 -24.49
N PRO A 57 -20.46 8.77 -23.49
CA PRO A 57 -19.51 8.50 -22.43
C PRO A 57 -18.22 8.01 -23.08
N GLY A 58 -17.14 8.79 -22.90
CA GLY A 58 -15.80 8.37 -23.29
C GLY A 58 -15.41 7.08 -22.54
N PRO A 59 -14.30 6.43 -22.89
CA PRO A 59 -13.93 5.18 -22.24
C PRO A 59 -13.78 5.39 -20.73
N ASP A 60 -14.77 4.90 -19.97
CA ASP A 60 -14.85 4.93 -18.50
C ASP A 60 -13.82 4.00 -17.83
N GLY A 61 -12.57 3.99 -18.30
CA GLY A 61 -11.50 3.09 -17.87
C GLY A 61 -10.29 3.84 -17.27
N PRO A 62 -9.32 3.10 -16.69
CA PRO A 62 -8.04 3.67 -16.29
C PRO A 62 -7.33 4.28 -17.51
N SER A 63 -6.64 5.40 -17.32
CA SER A 63 -5.86 6.02 -18.40
C SER A 63 -4.78 5.07 -18.91
N THR A 64 -4.47 5.11 -20.22
CA THR A 64 -3.41 4.29 -20.82
C THR A 64 -2.08 4.47 -20.10
N GLY A 65 -1.74 5.70 -19.69
CA GLY A 65 -0.53 6.00 -18.94
C GLY A 65 -0.47 5.26 -17.60
N SER A 66 -1.58 5.21 -16.85
CA SER A 66 -1.62 4.47 -15.57
C SER A 66 -1.41 2.97 -15.75
N ARG A 67 -1.95 2.39 -16.84
CA ARG A 67 -1.78 0.98 -17.20
C ARG A 67 -0.34 0.67 -17.60
N VAL A 68 0.30 1.55 -18.37
CA VAL A 68 1.71 1.43 -18.73
C VAL A 68 2.59 1.49 -17.48
N VAL A 69 2.35 2.43 -16.56
CA VAL A 69 3.09 2.51 -15.30
C VAL A 69 2.93 1.22 -14.49
N ALA A 70 1.71 0.69 -14.37
CA ALA A 70 1.47 -0.58 -13.68
C ALA A 70 2.22 -1.75 -14.35
N ALA A 71 2.25 -1.83 -15.68
CA ALA A 71 2.99 -2.84 -16.42
C ALA A 71 4.52 -2.70 -16.22
N VAL A 72 5.05 -1.47 -16.26
CA VAL A 72 6.47 -1.20 -16.00
C VAL A 72 6.84 -1.60 -14.57
N VAL A 73 6.03 -1.27 -13.58
CA VAL A 73 6.25 -1.71 -12.19
C VAL A 73 6.27 -3.23 -12.09
N ALA A 74 5.34 -3.92 -12.76
CA ALA A 74 5.32 -5.38 -12.77
C ALA A 74 6.60 -5.97 -13.36
N LEU A 75 7.06 -5.45 -14.51
CA LEU A 75 8.29 -5.88 -15.16
C LEU A 75 9.54 -5.59 -14.32
N LEU A 76 9.61 -4.41 -13.69
CA LEU A 76 10.71 -4.05 -12.78
C LEU A 76 10.74 -4.95 -11.54
N ALA A 77 9.59 -5.32 -11.00
CA ALA A 77 9.50 -6.25 -9.88
C ALA A 77 9.99 -7.65 -10.26
N VAL A 78 9.62 -8.15 -11.44
CA VAL A 78 10.14 -9.43 -11.99
C VAL A 78 11.64 -9.35 -12.21
N ALA A 79 12.14 -8.29 -12.85
CA ALA A 79 13.57 -8.08 -13.07
C ALA A 79 14.34 -7.99 -11.74
N GLY A 80 13.78 -7.30 -10.73
CA GLY A 80 14.34 -7.22 -9.39
C GLY A 80 14.44 -8.59 -8.73
N ALA A 81 13.37 -9.41 -8.79
CA ALA A 81 13.40 -10.76 -8.23
C ALA A 81 14.45 -11.64 -8.91
N TRP A 82 14.58 -11.52 -10.24
CA TRP A 82 15.63 -12.21 -11.00
C TRP A 82 17.04 -11.75 -10.60
N LEU A 83 17.27 -10.45 -10.44
CA LEU A 83 18.56 -9.91 -9.98
C LEU A 83 18.92 -10.38 -8.57
N VAL A 84 17.94 -10.45 -7.67
CA VAL A 84 18.12 -10.98 -6.31
C VAL A 84 18.57 -12.42 -6.36
N TRP A 85 17.89 -13.28 -7.13
CA TRP A 85 18.34 -14.66 -7.33
C TRP A 85 19.74 -14.71 -7.96
N ARG A 86 19.96 -13.97 -9.05
CA ARG A 86 21.21 -13.98 -9.81
C ARG A 86 22.40 -13.62 -8.94
N PHE A 87 22.24 -12.70 -8.00
CA PHE A 87 23.32 -12.30 -7.10
C PHE A 87 23.42 -13.22 -5.88
N PHE A 88 22.36 -13.36 -5.09
CA PHE A 88 22.41 -14.01 -3.77
C PHE A 88 22.41 -15.54 -3.84
N VAL A 89 21.83 -16.12 -4.89
CA VAL A 89 21.73 -17.57 -5.04
C VAL A 89 22.77 -18.09 -6.03
N ASP A 90 23.03 -17.37 -7.11
CA ASP A 90 23.85 -17.83 -8.24
C ASP A 90 25.28 -17.25 -8.26
N THR A 91 25.77 -16.77 -7.11
CA THR A 91 27.19 -16.37 -6.96
C THR A 91 27.77 -16.85 -5.63
N PHE A 92 29.06 -17.14 -5.62
CA PHE A 92 29.81 -17.47 -4.41
C PHE A 92 29.70 -16.35 -3.35
N ALA A 93 29.89 -15.09 -3.77
CA ALA A 93 29.84 -13.94 -2.87
C ALA A 93 28.46 -13.77 -2.24
N GLY A 94 27.40 -13.91 -3.04
CA GLY A 94 26.02 -13.86 -2.56
C GLY A 94 25.73 -14.94 -1.53
N GLN A 95 26.12 -16.19 -1.80
CA GLN A 95 25.92 -17.29 -0.85
C GLN A 95 26.73 -17.11 0.44
N MET A 96 27.93 -16.53 0.38
CA MET A 96 28.70 -16.21 1.58
C MET A 96 28.03 -15.14 2.45
N LEU A 97 27.49 -14.09 1.83
CA LEU A 97 26.76 -13.03 2.53
C LEU A 97 25.47 -13.57 3.17
N GLU A 98 24.75 -14.43 2.44
CA GLU A 98 23.54 -15.10 2.92
C GLU A 98 23.84 -16.04 4.10
N ARG A 99 24.93 -16.81 4.02
CA ARG A 99 25.41 -17.62 5.14
C ARG A 99 25.68 -16.75 6.37
N ALA A 100 26.44 -15.67 6.21
CA ALA A 100 26.76 -14.77 7.34
C ALA A 100 25.50 -14.16 7.97
N ALA A 101 24.52 -13.77 7.15
CA ALA A 101 23.24 -13.26 7.64
C ALA A 101 22.40 -14.34 8.34
N PHE A 102 22.43 -15.57 7.84
CA PHE A 102 21.76 -16.72 8.42
C PHE A 102 22.37 -17.11 9.77
N ASP A 103 23.71 -17.19 9.85
CA ASP A 103 24.44 -17.50 11.07
C ASP A 103 24.24 -16.39 12.12
N GLY A 104 24.22 -15.12 11.69
CA GLY A 104 23.95 -13.98 12.56
C GLY A 104 22.55 -13.98 13.19
N ALA A 105 21.58 -14.64 12.55
CA ALA A 105 20.21 -14.74 13.05
C ALA A 105 20.10 -15.57 14.35
N VAL A 106 21.09 -16.43 14.66
CA VAL A 106 21.16 -17.17 15.94
C VAL A 106 21.11 -16.21 17.14
N THR A 107 21.69 -15.02 17.01
CA THR A 107 21.62 -13.98 18.06
C THR A 107 20.19 -13.49 18.31
N GLY A 108 19.31 -13.59 17.29
CA GLY A 108 17.89 -13.27 17.39
C GLY A 108 17.01 -14.39 17.96
N GLN A 109 17.52 -15.62 18.06
CA GLN A 109 16.81 -16.82 18.53
C GLN A 109 16.78 -16.98 20.06
N GLY A 110 16.92 -15.91 20.83
CA GLY A 110 16.80 -16.00 22.29
C GLY A 110 15.41 -16.48 22.75
N GLU A 111 15.18 -16.47 24.07
CA GLU A 111 13.91 -16.86 24.73
C GLU A 111 12.64 -16.21 24.12
N LEU A 112 12.77 -15.01 23.53
CA LEU A 112 11.67 -14.29 22.90
C LEU A 112 11.13 -14.98 21.64
N TRP A 113 12.00 -15.61 20.84
CA TRP A 113 11.61 -16.29 19.60
C TRP A 113 10.83 -17.57 19.87
N ALA A 114 11.27 -18.35 20.87
CA ALA A 114 10.60 -19.59 21.28
C ALA A 114 9.14 -19.38 21.74
N VAL A 115 8.83 -18.19 22.28
CA VAL A 115 7.46 -17.81 22.67
C VAL A 115 6.71 -17.09 21.54
N ALA A 116 7.42 -16.31 20.72
CA ALA A 116 6.79 -15.55 19.64
C ALA A 116 6.40 -16.42 18.44
N GLU A 117 7.16 -17.47 18.12
CA GLU A 117 6.94 -18.31 16.94
C GLU A 117 5.54 -18.95 16.90
N PRO A 118 5.04 -19.65 17.94
CA PRO A 118 3.73 -20.30 17.89
C PRO A 118 2.57 -19.29 17.83
N VAL A 119 2.76 -18.14 18.48
CA VAL A 119 1.78 -17.04 18.50
C VAL A 119 1.74 -16.37 17.12
N LEU A 120 2.90 -16.09 16.52
CA LEU A 120 2.99 -15.52 15.18
C LEU A 120 2.43 -16.46 14.13
N ASP A 121 2.65 -17.77 14.23
CA ASP A 121 2.12 -18.74 13.27
C ASP A 121 0.59 -18.80 13.30
N THR A 122 0.01 -18.96 14.50
CA THR A 122 -1.45 -19.01 14.68
C THR A 122 -2.12 -17.70 14.26
N VAL A 123 -1.55 -16.57 14.68
CA VAL A 123 -2.05 -15.24 14.31
C VAL A 123 -1.91 -15.03 12.81
N SER A 124 -0.80 -15.45 12.19
CA SER A 124 -0.58 -15.31 10.76
C SER A 124 -1.61 -16.09 9.94
N VAL A 125 -1.92 -17.35 10.29
CA VAL A 125 -2.97 -18.12 9.61
C VAL A 125 -4.34 -17.45 9.76
N ALA A 126 -4.70 -17.01 10.96
CA ALA A 126 -5.96 -16.31 11.21
C ALA A 126 -6.06 -14.99 10.41
N PHE A 127 -4.96 -14.23 10.31
CA PHE A 127 -4.88 -13.01 9.51
C PHE A 127 -4.95 -13.29 8.01
N VAL A 128 -4.35 -14.38 7.52
CA VAL A 128 -4.45 -14.81 6.12
C VAL A 128 -5.89 -15.16 5.77
N VAL A 129 -6.52 -16.04 6.56
CA VAL A 129 -7.90 -16.48 6.32
C VAL A 129 -8.87 -15.31 6.48
N GLY A 130 -8.75 -14.54 7.57
CA GLY A 130 -9.58 -13.38 7.84
C GLY A 130 -9.38 -12.27 6.80
N GLY A 131 -8.14 -12.01 6.39
CA GLY A 131 -7.81 -11.01 5.39
C GLY A 131 -8.30 -11.39 3.99
N LEU A 132 -8.15 -12.65 3.58
CA LEU A 132 -8.68 -13.14 2.31
C LEU A 132 -10.22 -13.15 2.32
N GLY A 133 -10.81 -13.60 3.43
CA GLY A 133 -12.26 -13.57 3.64
C GLY A 133 -12.82 -12.15 3.61
N ALA A 134 -12.15 -11.19 4.26
CA ALA A 134 -12.50 -9.78 4.21
C ALA A 134 -12.31 -9.20 2.80
N ALA A 135 -11.22 -9.54 2.11
CA ALA A 135 -10.97 -9.06 0.76
C ALA A 135 -12.07 -9.52 -0.21
N MET A 136 -12.41 -10.82 -0.16
CA MET A 136 -13.47 -11.41 -0.96
C MET A 136 -14.85 -10.87 -0.55
N GLY A 137 -15.13 -10.79 0.74
CA GLY A 137 -16.37 -10.23 1.28
C GLY A 137 -16.59 -8.78 0.83
N ILE A 138 -15.58 -7.92 0.89
CA ILE A 138 -15.64 -6.54 0.39
C ILE A 138 -15.89 -6.54 -1.12
N ALA A 139 -15.22 -7.38 -1.90
CA ALA A 139 -15.41 -7.46 -3.35
C ALA A 139 -16.86 -7.88 -3.71
N LEU A 140 -17.40 -8.88 -3.01
CA LEU A 140 -18.74 -9.41 -3.19
C LEU A 140 -19.83 -8.43 -2.72
N LEU A 141 -19.69 -7.84 -1.53
CA LEU A 141 -20.61 -6.85 -0.98
C LEU A 141 -20.75 -5.62 -1.88
N ARG A 142 -19.66 -5.22 -2.54
CA ARG A 142 -19.67 -4.12 -3.52
C ARG A 142 -20.26 -4.52 -4.88
N ARG A 143 -20.64 -5.79 -5.08
CA ARG A 143 -21.07 -6.39 -6.35
C ARG A 143 -20.05 -6.18 -7.48
N ARG A 144 -18.76 -6.08 -7.14
CA ARG A 144 -17.66 -5.79 -8.06
C ARG A 144 -16.90 -7.08 -8.39
N TRP A 145 -17.53 -7.97 -9.16
CA TRP A 145 -16.97 -9.27 -9.56
C TRP A 145 -15.57 -9.18 -10.17
N GLY A 146 -15.28 -8.11 -10.92
CA GLY A 146 -13.94 -7.86 -11.45
C GLY A 146 -12.85 -7.71 -10.38
N LEU A 147 -13.15 -7.12 -9.22
CA LEU A 147 -12.20 -7.07 -8.09
C LEU A 147 -11.97 -8.43 -7.46
N ALA A 148 -13.01 -9.26 -7.35
CA ALA A 148 -12.89 -10.61 -6.82
C ALA A 148 -11.96 -11.47 -7.70
N VAL A 149 -12.11 -11.37 -9.02
CA VAL A 149 -11.21 -12.03 -9.98
C VAL A 149 -9.78 -11.51 -9.87
N GLN A 150 -9.58 -10.20 -9.74
CA GLN A 150 -8.24 -9.63 -9.52
C GLN A 150 -7.58 -10.15 -8.24
N VAL A 151 -8.32 -10.21 -7.14
CA VAL A 151 -7.83 -10.76 -5.87
C VAL A 151 -7.45 -12.22 -6.01
N ALA A 152 -8.33 -13.03 -6.62
CA ALA A 152 -8.05 -14.45 -6.84
C ALA A 152 -6.80 -14.64 -7.71
N PHE A 153 -6.68 -13.89 -8.81
CA PHE A 153 -5.54 -13.98 -9.73
C PHE A 153 -4.23 -13.52 -9.08
N LEU A 154 -4.27 -12.45 -8.29
CA LEU A 154 -3.13 -11.99 -7.50
C LEU A 154 -2.65 -13.07 -6.52
N VAL A 155 -3.55 -13.58 -5.67
CA VAL A 155 -3.19 -14.50 -4.59
C VAL A 155 -2.74 -15.84 -5.18
N VAL A 156 -3.53 -16.43 -6.07
CA VAL A 156 -3.17 -17.71 -6.70
C VAL A 156 -1.90 -17.56 -7.55
N GLY A 157 -1.83 -16.52 -8.38
CA GLY A 157 -0.69 -16.28 -9.26
C GLY A 157 0.63 -16.11 -8.50
N ALA A 158 0.63 -15.29 -7.44
CA ALA A 158 1.82 -15.09 -6.62
C ALA A 158 2.28 -16.39 -5.95
N ASN A 159 1.36 -17.13 -5.33
CA ASN A 159 1.71 -18.37 -4.62
C ASN A 159 2.13 -19.50 -5.56
N VAL A 160 1.46 -19.68 -6.69
CA VAL A 160 1.87 -20.66 -7.72
C VAL A 160 3.23 -20.29 -8.29
N THR A 161 3.47 -19.01 -8.56
CA THR A 161 4.78 -18.53 -9.04
C THR A 161 5.87 -18.82 -8.00
N THR A 162 5.62 -18.55 -6.72
CA THR A 162 6.56 -18.86 -5.65
C THR A 162 6.92 -20.35 -5.59
N GLN A 163 5.93 -21.24 -5.72
CA GLN A 163 6.21 -22.68 -5.72
C GLN A 163 6.96 -23.13 -6.99
N LEU A 164 6.55 -22.62 -8.16
CA LEU A 164 7.18 -22.97 -9.43
C LEU A 164 8.64 -22.47 -9.51
N VAL A 165 8.89 -21.25 -9.04
CA VAL A 165 10.25 -20.70 -8.96
C VAL A 165 11.12 -21.52 -8.01
N LYS A 166 10.59 -21.85 -6.83
CA LYS A 166 11.31 -22.61 -5.81
C LYS A 166 11.69 -24.01 -6.25
N HIS A 167 10.76 -24.71 -6.90
CA HIS A 167 10.90 -26.15 -7.17
C HIS A 167 11.23 -26.50 -8.62
N SER A 168 11.12 -25.57 -9.58
CA SER A 168 11.19 -25.94 -11.00
C SER A 168 11.97 -24.98 -11.90
N LEU A 169 11.94 -23.67 -11.63
CA LEU A 169 12.55 -22.70 -12.55
C LEU A 169 13.96 -22.30 -12.14
N LEU A 170 14.20 -22.09 -10.85
CA LEU A 170 15.46 -21.58 -10.35
C LEU A 170 16.12 -22.64 -9.47
N GLY A 171 17.22 -23.18 -9.98
CA GLY A 171 18.11 -24.03 -9.20
C GLY A 171 18.99 -23.20 -8.28
N ARG A 172 19.61 -23.89 -7.33
CA ARG A 172 20.71 -23.37 -6.53
C ARG A 172 21.87 -24.35 -6.60
N GLU A 173 22.97 -23.93 -7.19
CA GLU A 173 24.22 -24.68 -7.15
C GLU A 173 24.92 -24.48 -5.80
N GLU A 174 25.60 -25.50 -5.31
CA GLU A 174 26.36 -25.42 -4.07
C GLU A 174 27.76 -24.82 -4.32
N LEU A 175 27.85 -23.49 -4.26
CA LEU A 175 29.08 -22.79 -4.62
C LEU A 175 30.08 -22.69 -3.45
N ILE A 176 29.61 -22.77 -2.21
CA ILE A 176 30.42 -22.44 -1.03
C ILE A 176 30.85 -23.64 -0.19
N GLY A 177 30.30 -24.83 -0.47
CA GLY A 177 30.63 -26.11 0.15
C GLY A 177 30.29 -26.20 1.64
N GLY A 178 29.60 -27.25 2.10
CA GLY A 178 29.40 -27.48 3.54
C GLY A 178 28.27 -26.66 4.19
N TRP A 179 27.71 -25.69 3.48
CA TRP A 179 26.43 -25.05 3.81
C TRP A 179 25.36 -25.50 2.81
N HIS A 180 24.97 -26.77 2.96
CA HIS A 180 24.03 -27.46 2.08
C HIS A 180 22.61 -27.01 2.43
N TRP A 181 22.05 -26.12 1.61
CA TRP A 181 20.65 -25.75 1.72
C TRP A 181 20.05 -25.67 0.33
N GLU A 182 18.96 -26.40 0.11
CA GLU A 182 18.23 -26.41 -1.15
C GLU A 182 17.73 -25.00 -1.52
N ASN A 183 17.23 -24.83 -2.74
CA ASN A 183 16.65 -23.55 -3.11
C ASN A 183 15.39 -23.27 -2.27
N SER A 184 15.48 -22.27 -1.39
CA SER A 184 14.37 -21.80 -0.56
C SER A 184 13.71 -20.52 -1.10
N LEU A 185 14.21 -19.97 -2.22
CA LEU A 185 13.71 -18.74 -2.84
C LEU A 185 12.53 -19.06 -3.78
N PRO A 186 11.41 -18.33 -3.71
CA PRO A 186 11.04 -17.29 -2.74
C PRO A 186 10.39 -17.84 -1.45
N SER A 187 10.34 -17.02 -0.39
CA SER A 187 9.66 -17.37 0.87
C SER A 187 8.14 -17.54 0.69
N GLY A 188 7.63 -18.72 1.04
CA GLY A 188 6.20 -19.05 0.92
C GLY A 188 5.33 -18.27 1.89
N HIS A 189 5.71 -18.25 3.17
CA HIS A 189 5.01 -17.51 4.23
C HIS A 189 4.88 -16.02 3.90
N THR A 190 5.98 -15.41 3.42
CA THR A 190 5.98 -14.01 3.02
C THR A 190 5.11 -13.78 1.78
N THR A 191 5.13 -14.67 0.78
CA THR A 191 4.24 -14.54 -0.40
C THR A 191 2.77 -14.59 0.00
N VAL A 192 2.38 -15.53 0.87
CA VAL A 192 0.99 -15.64 1.34
C VAL A 192 0.59 -14.36 2.07
N ALA A 193 1.34 -13.95 3.10
CA ALA A 193 1.05 -12.75 3.88
C ALA A 193 0.99 -11.48 3.01
N GLY A 194 2.00 -11.29 2.16
CA GLY A 194 2.09 -10.16 1.24
C GLY A 194 0.95 -10.11 0.23
N SER A 195 0.60 -11.25 -0.37
CA SER A 195 -0.47 -11.31 -1.38
C SER A 195 -1.85 -11.00 -0.78
N VAL A 196 -2.13 -11.44 0.44
CA VAL A 196 -3.38 -11.10 1.16
C VAL A 196 -3.41 -9.62 1.53
N ALA A 197 -2.31 -9.07 2.05
CA ALA A 197 -2.20 -7.65 2.38
C ALA A 197 -2.36 -6.76 1.12
N ALA A 198 -1.73 -7.14 0.01
CA ALA A 198 -1.89 -6.48 -1.28
C ALA A 198 -3.33 -6.59 -1.80
N ALA A 199 -3.96 -7.77 -1.71
CA ALA A 199 -5.35 -7.97 -2.11
C ALA A 199 -6.31 -7.06 -1.31
N LEU A 200 -6.14 -6.97 0.01
CA LEU A 200 -6.88 -6.04 0.86
C LEU A 200 -6.70 -4.60 0.38
N LEU A 201 -5.46 -4.16 0.13
CA LEU A 201 -5.16 -2.83 -0.36
C LEU A 201 -5.89 -2.51 -1.68
N LEU A 202 -6.04 -3.50 -2.56
CA LEU A 202 -6.79 -3.34 -3.81
C LEU A 202 -8.30 -3.15 -3.55
N VAL A 203 -8.91 -3.92 -2.65
CA VAL A 203 -10.38 -3.94 -2.51
C VAL A 203 -10.95 -2.86 -1.59
N VAL A 204 -10.17 -2.40 -0.61
CA VAL A 204 -10.64 -1.42 0.39
C VAL A 204 -11.04 -0.09 -0.24
N PRO A 205 -11.97 0.66 0.38
CA PRO A 205 -12.33 2.01 -0.08
C PRO A 205 -11.10 2.93 -0.05
N ARG A 206 -11.13 3.95 -0.91
CA ARG A 206 -10.00 4.87 -1.12
C ARG A 206 -9.44 5.47 0.18
N GLY A 207 -10.31 5.86 1.11
CA GLY A 207 -9.92 6.45 2.40
C GLY A 207 -9.13 5.50 3.30
N ALA A 208 -9.33 4.19 3.17
CA ALA A 208 -8.64 3.18 3.99
C ALA A 208 -7.32 2.68 3.36
N ARG A 209 -7.07 2.95 2.07
CA ARG A 209 -5.89 2.42 1.35
C ARG A 209 -4.57 2.79 2.00
N ALA A 210 -4.42 4.03 2.48
CA ALA A 210 -3.19 4.46 3.14
C ALA A 210 -2.91 3.65 4.42
N LEU A 211 -3.94 3.46 5.25
CA LEU A 211 -3.83 2.65 6.47
C LEU A 211 -3.51 1.19 6.14
N VAL A 212 -4.21 0.61 5.16
CA VAL A 212 -3.97 -0.79 4.75
C VAL A 212 -2.59 -0.98 4.14
N ALA A 213 -2.04 0.01 3.43
CA ALA A 213 -0.68 -0.06 2.92
C ALA A 213 0.36 -0.12 4.07
N VAL A 214 0.16 0.67 5.13
CA VAL A 214 1.03 0.66 6.31
C VAL A 214 0.89 -0.65 7.09
N LEU A 215 -0.34 -1.02 7.46
CA LEU A 215 -0.59 -2.22 8.26
C LEU A 215 -0.26 -3.51 7.49
N GLY A 216 -0.63 -3.58 6.22
CA GLY A 216 -0.30 -4.70 5.34
C GLY A 216 1.19 -4.83 5.08
N GLY A 217 1.88 -3.70 4.87
CA GLY A 217 3.34 -3.67 4.77
C GLY A 217 4.02 -4.12 6.07
N ALA A 218 3.56 -3.64 7.22
CA ALA A 218 4.07 -4.04 8.53
C ALA A 218 3.87 -5.53 8.80
N TYR A 219 2.69 -6.08 8.49
CA TYR A 219 2.40 -7.51 8.62
C TYR A 219 3.27 -8.37 7.69
N THR A 220 3.43 -7.94 6.44
CA THR A 220 4.29 -8.63 5.46
C THR A 220 5.74 -8.62 5.90
N ALA A 221 6.24 -7.47 6.37
CA ALA A 221 7.58 -7.30 6.89
C ALA A 221 7.81 -8.14 8.15
N ALA A 222 6.87 -8.11 9.11
CA ALA A 222 6.95 -8.91 10.33
C ALA A 222 7.01 -10.41 10.02
N THR A 223 6.16 -10.90 9.10
CA THR A 223 6.18 -12.30 8.64
C THR A 223 7.50 -12.63 7.93
N GLY A 224 8.02 -11.73 7.10
CA GLY A 224 9.31 -11.90 6.46
C GLY A 224 10.46 -12.01 7.44
N VAL A 225 10.58 -11.03 8.34
CA VAL A 225 11.62 -10.99 9.38
C VAL A 225 11.50 -12.17 10.33
N SER A 226 10.29 -12.60 10.68
CA SER A 226 10.08 -13.78 11.51
C SER A 226 10.69 -15.03 10.85
N THR A 227 10.51 -15.23 9.54
CA THR A 227 11.18 -16.35 8.86
C THR A 227 12.71 -16.29 8.87
N LEU A 228 13.29 -15.10 9.02
CA LEU A 228 14.74 -14.93 9.19
C LEU A 228 15.18 -15.30 10.60
N VAL A 229 14.46 -14.82 11.63
CA VAL A 229 14.77 -15.14 13.03
C VAL A 229 14.68 -16.65 13.25
N GLY A 230 13.66 -17.30 12.69
CA GLY A 230 13.51 -18.75 12.74
C GLY A 230 14.56 -19.53 11.95
N GLN A 231 15.48 -18.85 11.23
CA GLN A 231 16.45 -19.49 10.35
C GLN A 231 15.79 -20.43 9.32
N TRP A 232 14.58 -20.09 8.87
CA TRP A 232 13.87 -20.85 7.83
C TRP A 232 14.22 -20.33 6.44
N HIS A 233 14.47 -19.03 6.36
CA HIS A 233 14.69 -18.32 5.12
C HIS A 233 15.88 -17.37 5.21
N ARG A 234 16.46 -17.18 4.04
CA ARG A 234 17.48 -16.18 3.73
C ARG A 234 16.82 -14.81 3.47
N PRO A 235 17.45 -13.67 3.80
CA PRO A 235 16.95 -12.35 3.43
C PRO A 235 16.51 -12.23 1.96
N SER A 236 17.28 -12.78 1.01
CA SER A 236 16.90 -12.78 -0.41
C SER A 236 15.61 -13.54 -0.72
N ASP A 237 15.29 -14.62 0.00
CA ASP A 237 14.04 -15.38 -0.19
C ASP A 237 12.82 -14.49 0.09
N VAL A 238 12.89 -13.70 1.17
CA VAL A 238 11.85 -12.78 1.62
C VAL A 238 11.72 -11.59 0.67
N VAL A 239 12.85 -10.98 0.27
CA VAL A 239 12.88 -9.88 -0.70
C VAL A 239 12.27 -10.32 -2.03
N ALA A 240 12.66 -11.49 -2.55
CA ALA A 240 12.10 -12.03 -3.78
C ALA A 240 10.59 -12.29 -3.67
N ALA A 241 10.12 -12.81 -2.52
CA ALA A 241 8.69 -13.04 -2.29
C ALA A 241 7.87 -11.74 -2.36
N VAL A 242 8.36 -10.65 -1.76
CA VAL A 242 7.72 -9.32 -1.82
C VAL A 242 7.67 -8.79 -3.26
N LEU A 243 8.76 -8.97 -4.02
CA LEU A 243 8.82 -8.55 -5.42
C LEU A 243 7.86 -9.37 -6.31
N VAL A 244 7.73 -10.68 -6.08
CA VAL A 244 6.73 -11.52 -6.77
C VAL A 244 5.31 -11.02 -6.47
N VAL A 245 4.99 -10.71 -5.20
CA VAL A 245 3.69 -10.15 -4.83
C VAL A 245 3.45 -8.80 -5.52
N LEU A 246 4.44 -7.90 -5.52
CA LEU A 246 4.34 -6.60 -6.19
C LEU A 246 4.12 -6.77 -7.69
N ALA A 247 4.81 -7.71 -8.33
CA ALA A 247 4.67 -7.99 -9.76
C ALA A 247 3.24 -8.38 -10.10
N TRP A 248 2.66 -9.34 -9.38
CA TRP A 248 1.28 -9.76 -9.56
C TRP A 248 0.29 -8.65 -9.21
N ALA A 249 0.52 -7.88 -8.15
CA ALA A 249 -0.38 -6.82 -7.71
C ALA A 249 -0.42 -5.67 -8.73
N ALA A 250 0.73 -5.31 -9.29
CA ALA A 250 0.83 -4.33 -10.36
C ALA A 250 0.22 -4.86 -11.67
N LEU A 251 0.45 -6.13 -12.01
CA LEU A 251 -0.12 -6.78 -13.19
C LEU A 251 -1.65 -6.76 -13.15
N VAL A 252 -2.29 -7.15 -12.03
CA VAL A 252 -3.75 -7.09 -11.95
C VAL A 252 -4.26 -5.65 -12.07
N CYS A 253 -3.52 -4.65 -11.60
CA CYS A 253 -3.88 -3.25 -11.75
C CYS A 253 -3.90 -2.77 -13.22
N VAL A 254 -3.12 -3.38 -14.13
CA VAL A 254 -3.17 -3.13 -15.58
C VAL A 254 -4.57 -3.39 -16.14
N PHE A 255 -5.29 -4.35 -15.55
CA PHE A 255 -6.61 -4.80 -15.98
C PHE A 255 -7.73 -4.30 -15.04
N THR A 256 -7.53 -3.17 -14.35
CA THR A 256 -8.54 -2.59 -13.46
C THR A 256 -9.86 -2.35 -14.20
N PRO A 257 -10.95 -3.05 -13.83
CA PRO A 257 -12.21 -2.95 -14.56
C PRO A 257 -12.93 -1.65 -14.21
N ARG A 258 -13.81 -1.19 -15.11
CA ARG A 258 -14.57 0.06 -14.93
C ARG A 258 -15.34 0.12 -13.61
N SER A 259 -15.92 -1.02 -13.22
CA SER A 259 -16.64 -1.18 -11.95
C SER A 259 -15.77 -0.94 -10.72
N SER A 260 -14.43 -0.88 -10.86
CA SER A 260 -13.45 -0.69 -9.79
C SER A 260 -12.94 0.73 -9.66
N LEU A 261 -13.35 1.64 -10.55
CA LEU A 261 -12.96 3.04 -10.48
C LEU A 261 -13.58 3.75 -9.25
N ASP A 262 -12.93 4.85 -8.86
CA ASP A 262 -13.38 5.79 -7.83
C ASP A 262 -13.94 7.05 -8.56
N PRO A 263 -15.27 7.17 -8.79
CA PRO A 263 -15.85 8.31 -9.51
C PRO A 263 -15.62 9.63 -8.76
N GLY A 264 -15.26 10.69 -9.50
CA GLY A 264 -15.08 12.05 -8.94
C GLY A 264 -13.83 12.23 -8.05
N ALA A 265 -12.92 11.27 -8.01
CA ALA A 265 -11.83 11.26 -7.04
C ALA A 265 -10.58 12.05 -7.50
N GLY A 266 -10.40 13.27 -6.96
CA GLY A 266 -9.14 14.01 -6.99
C GLY A 266 -8.02 13.35 -6.14
N PRO A 267 -6.76 13.83 -6.20
CA PRO A 267 -5.68 13.31 -5.38
C PRO A 267 -6.06 13.25 -3.89
N THR A 268 -5.79 12.15 -3.19
CA THR A 268 -5.99 12.04 -1.74
C THR A 268 -4.67 12.36 -1.05
N PRO A 269 -4.51 13.56 -0.44
CA PRO A 269 -3.23 14.02 0.10
C PRO A 269 -2.62 13.02 1.09
N GLY A 270 -3.45 12.42 1.94
CA GLY A 270 -3.00 11.45 2.94
C GLY A 270 -2.27 10.25 2.34
N SER A 271 -2.69 9.73 1.20
CA SER A 271 -2.01 8.58 0.60
C SER A 271 -0.72 8.94 -0.11
N THR A 272 -0.64 10.12 -0.71
CA THR A 272 0.62 10.62 -1.27
C THR A 272 1.63 10.81 -0.15
N VAL A 273 1.22 11.43 0.97
CA VAL A 273 2.07 11.61 2.15
C VAL A 273 2.51 10.25 2.70
N THR A 274 1.59 9.29 2.89
CA THR A 274 1.94 7.93 3.34
C THR A 274 2.93 7.25 2.40
N ALA A 275 2.71 7.33 1.08
CA ALA A 275 3.63 6.73 0.11
C ALA A 275 5.02 7.38 0.18
N VAL A 276 5.10 8.71 0.29
CA VAL A 276 6.38 9.42 0.45
C VAL A 276 7.09 8.99 1.74
N LEU A 277 6.38 8.92 2.87
CA LEU A 277 6.97 8.48 4.14
C LEU A 277 7.47 7.04 4.06
N LEU A 278 6.72 6.13 3.45
CA LEU A 278 7.15 4.76 3.22
C LEU A 278 8.37 4.69 2.30
N LEU A 279 8.45 5.51 1.25
CA LEU A 279 9.60 5.58 0.36
C LEU A 279 10.84 6.17 1.04
N LEU A 280 10.68 7.18 1.90
CA LEU A 280 11.77 7.74 2.69
C LEU A 280 12.30 6.72 3.71
N GLY A 281 11.39 6.02 4.40
CA GLY A 281 11.75 4.92 5.28
C GLY A 281 12.45 3.78 4.53
N ALA A 282 11.95 3.44 3.34
CA ALA A 282 12.58 2.46 2.46
C ALA A 282 13.98 2.88 2.03
N ALA A 283 14.18 4.14 1.67
CA ALA A 283 15.49 4.67 1.31
C ALA A 283 16.47 4.63 2.49
N ALA A 284 16.04 5.05 3.68
CA ALA A 284 16.87 5.01 4.88
C ALA A 284 17.28 3.56 5.26
N ALA A 285 16.31 2.64 5.29
CA ALA A 285 16.57 1.22 5.54
C ALA A 285 17.44 0.59 4.44
N GLY A 286 17.22 0.98 3.18
CA GLY A 286 18.01 0.54 2.03
C GLY A 286 19.47 0.99 2.11
N VAL A 287 19.73 2.22 2.55
CA VAL A 287 21.10 2.70 2.83
C VAL A 287 21.73 1.85 3.93
N GLY A 288 21.02 1.58 5.03
CA GLY A 288 21.50 0.70 6.09
C GLY A 288 21.85 -0.71 5.59
N ALA A 289 20.98 -1.31 4.77
CA ALA A 289 21.21 -2.61 4.14
C ALA A 289 22.45 -2.59 3.22
N LEU A 290 22.62 -1.56 2.40
CA LEU A 290 23.77 -1.41 1.52
C LEU A 290 25.08 -1.24 2.30
N LEU A 291 25.08 -0.45 3.37
CA LEU A 291 26.24 -0.28 4.23
C LEU A 291 26.62 -1.59 4.93
N ALA A 292 25.63 -2.33 5.44
CA ALA A 292 25.85 -3.64 6.04
C ALA A 292 26.40 -4.67 5.03
N LEU A 293 25.85 -4.71 3.81
CA LEU A 293 26.37 -5.56 2.72
C LEU A 293 27.83 -5.22 2.39
N ARG A 294 28.19 -3.93 2.36
CA ARG A 294 29.57 -3.48 2.11
C ARG A 294 30.53 -3.80 3.25
N ALA A 295 30.03 -3.81 4.48
CA ALA A 295 30.82 -4.11 5.68
C ALA A 295 31.00 -5.62 5.92
N THR A 296 30.19 -6.46 5.27
CA THR A 296 30.22 -7.92 5.48
C THR A 296 31.21 -8.57 4.50
N PRO A 297 32.27 -9.24 4.98
CA PRO A 297 33.19 -9.96 4.11
C PRO A 297 32.54 -11.24 3.57
N ALA A 298 32.64 -11.47 2.27
CA ALA A 298 32.16 -12.69 1.61
C ALA A 298 33.16 -13.85 1.78
N THR A 299 33.36 -14.30 3.02
CA THR A 299 34.34 -15.35 3.36
C THR A 299 33.80 -16.27 4.45
N TRP A 300 34.46 -17.41 4.69
CA TRP A 300 34.17 -18.30 5.81
C TRP A 300 34.65 -17.79 7.17
N GLY A 301 35.69 -16.96 7.21
CA GLY A 301 36.29 -16.42 8.44
C GLY A 301 35.53 -15.22 9.01
N THR A 302 34.21 -15.31 9.14
CA THR A 302 33.38 -14.23 9.71
C THR A 302 33.44 -14.23 11.24
N THR A 303 33.44 -13.03 11.81
CA THR A 303 33.25 -12.83 13.26
C THR A 303 31.77 -12.70 13.59
N ALA A 304 31.38 -12.97 14.84
CA ALA A 304 30.00 -12.81 15.30
C ALA A 304 29.45 -11.38 15.06
N ALA A 305 30.29 -10.35 15.16
CA ALA A 305 29.89 -8.97 14.88
C ALA A 305 29.58 -8.74 13.39
N GLN A 306 30.33 -9.38 12.48
CA GLN A 306 30.10 -9.31 11.04
C GLN A 306 28.85 -10.09 10.64
N GLU A 307 28.61 -11.25 11.25
CA GLU A 307 27.39 -12.04 11.06
C GLU A 307 26.16 -11.27 11.55
N MET A 308 26.23 -10.65 12.73
CA MET A 308 25.16 -9.78 13.23
C MET A 308 24.93 -8.55 12.33
N THR A 309 26.00 -7.99 11.75
CA THR A 309 25.90 -6.90 10.78
C THR A 309 25.21 -7.37 9.49
N ALA A 310 25.57 -8.55 8.98
CA ALA A 310 24.94 -9.15 7.81
C ALA A 310 23.46 -9.42 8.05
N TYR A 311 23.11 -9.97 9.21
CA TYR A 311 21.73 -10.23 9.64
C TYR A 311 20.92 -8.92 9.73
N ALA A 312 21.43 -7.91 10.42
CA ALA A 312 20.79 -6.60 10.51
C ALA A 312 20.62 -5.95 9.12
N GLY A 313 21.61 -6.10 8.24
CA GLY A 313 21.53 -5.68 6.84
C GLY A 313 20.44 -6.40 6.05
N GLY A 314 20.30 -7.72 6.24
CA GLY A 314 19.25 -8.53 5.66
C GLY A 314 17.85 -8.09 6.12
N VAL A 315 17.67 -7.89 7.43
CA VAL A 315 16.43 -7.35 8.00
C VAL A 315 16.13 -5.96 7.43
N ALA A 316 17.11 -5.06 7.40
CA ALA A 316 16.95 -3.72 6.83
C ALA A 316 16.56 -3.78 5.34
N GLY A 317 17.12 -4.71 4.57
CA GLY A 317 16.78 -4.96 3.17
C GLY A 317 15.34 -5.41 2.98
N VAL A 318 14.86 -6.34 3.82
CA VAL A 318 13.46 -6.79 3.85
C VAL A 318 12.52 -5.62 4.15
N LEU A 319 12.81 -4.83 5.19
CA LEU A 319 12.03 -3.66 5.55
C LEU A 319 11.99 -2.63 4.41
N ALA A 320 13.13 -2.37 3.79
CA ALA A 320 13.26 -1.42 2.69
C ALA A 320 12.39 -1.81 1.49
N VAL A 321 12.54 -3.06 1.02
CA VAL A 321 11.80 -3.54 -0.15
C VAL A 321 10.31 -3.65 0.14
N THR A 322 9.92 -4.09 1.35
CA THR A 322 8.50 -4.17 1.73
C THR A 322 7.85 -2.79 1.78
N ALA A 323 8.49 -1.81 2.44
CA ALA A 323 7.99 -0.45 2.49
C ALA A 323 7.87 0.18 1.09
N ALA A 324 8.90 0.00 0.24
CA ALA A 324 8.87 0.47 -1.13
C ALA A 324 7.74 -0.20 -1.95
N ALA A 325 7.58 -1.51 -1.84
CA ALA A 325 6.57 -2.26 -2.58
C ALA A 325 5.15 -1.79 -2.22
N PHE A 326 4.83 -1.62 -0.93
CA PHE A 326 3.51 -1.14 -0.51
C PHE A 326 3.29 0.35 -0.85
N ALA A 327 4.32 1.18 -0.82
CA ALA A 327 4.23 2.56 -1.30
C ALA A 327 3.94 2.64 -2.79
N VAL A 328 4.69 1.88 -3.60
CA VAL A 328 4.50 1.80 -5.06
C VAL A 328 3.13 1.23 -5.39
N LEU A 329 2.70 0.15 -4.72
CA LEU A 329 1.39 -0.45 -4.94
C LEU A 329 0.26 0.53 -4.57
N LEU A 330 0.40 1.29 -3.49
CA LEU A 330 -0.55 2.34 -3.12
C LEU A 330 -0.68 3.39 -4.23
N LEU A 331 0.45 3.86 -4.78
CA LEU A 331 0.46 4.83 -5.88
C LEU A 331 -0.10 4.26 -7.19
N VAL A 332 0.28 3.04 -7.56
CA VAL A 332 -0.24 2.33 -8.75
C VAL A 332 -1.74 2.09 -8.64
N ARG A 333 -2.22 1.66 -7.47
CA ARG A 333 -3.65 1.46 -7.25
C ARG A 333 -4.41 2.79 -7.36
N GLN A 334 -3.82 3.89 -6.89
CA GLN A 334 -4.45 5.19 -7.00
C GLN A 334 -4.47 5.77 -8.40
N SER A 335 -3.44 5.50 -9.21
CA SER A 335 -3.43 5.95 -10.60
C SER A 335 -4.41 5.13 -11.45
N THR A 336 -4.47 3.82 -11.23
CA THR A 336 -5.32 2.89 -12.00
C THR A 336 -6.79 2.90 -11.59
N ALA A 337 -7.12 3.36 -10.38
CA ALA A 337 -8.50 3.54 -9.93
C ALA A 337 -9.12 4.90 -10.31
N ARG A 338 -8.38 5.81 -10.97
CA ARG A 338 -8.89 7.10 -11.45
C ARG A 338 -9.46 6.98 -12.87
N PRO A 339 -10.66 7.52 -13.15
CA PRO A 339 -11.17 7.63 -14.52
C PRO A 339 -10.24 8.48 -15.41
N ASP A 340 -10.11 8.14 -16.69
CA ASP A 340 -9.38 8.97 -17.66
C ASP A 340 -10.12 10.31 -17.86
N PRO A 341 -9.48 11.47 -17.59
CA PRO A 341 -10.13 12.77 -17.72
C PRO A 341 -10.26 13.28 -19.16
N ARG A 342 -9.70 12.59 -20.17
CA ARG A 342 -9.71 13.08 -21.55
C ARG A 342 -11.10 12.98 -22.19
N PRO A 343 -11.70 14.09 -22.66
CA PRO A 343 -12.90 14.03 -23.49
C PRO A 343 -12.56 13.39 -24.84
N VAL A 344 -13.41 12.47 -25.30
CA VAL A 344 -13.30 11.91 -26.64
C VAL A 344 -13.59 13.02 -27.65
N ARG A 345 -12.65 13.28 -28.56
CA ARG A 345 -12.97 14.05 -29.77
C ARG A 345 -13.83 13.14 -30.65
N GLY A 346 -15.12 13.45 -30.70
CA GLY A 346 -16.08 12.84 -31.63
C GLY A 346 -15.84 13.29 -33.07
#